data_AF-A0AAW0YUR6-F1
#
_entry.id   AF-A0AAW0YUR6-F1
#
_cell.length_a   1.000
_cell.length_b   1.000
_cell.length_c   1.000
_cell.angle_alpha   90.00
_cell.angle_beta   90.00
_cell.angle_gamma   90.00
#
_symmetry.space_group_name_H-M   'P 1'
#
loop_
_entity.id
_entity.type
_entity.pdbx_description
1 polymer ?
#
loop_
_entity_poly.entity_id
_entity_poly.type
_entity_poly.pdbx_seq_one_letter_code
_entity_poly.pdbx_strand_id
1 'polypeptide(L)'
;MVSTTPDQPDEATMNAIRQRLIETGDWDRIQKLLRAQLEESGWADDLKDLAKEKARAQETPSLEGVVKAITESAQGMVGEGVRRDVMQEIEGILDREVDQA
;
A
#
# COMPACT_ATOMS: atom_id res chain seq x y z
N MET A 1 10.44 -25.87 25.28
CA MET A 1 10.51 -24.40 25.40
C MET A 1 9.57 -23.87 24.33
N VAL A 2 8.50 -23.19 24.77
CA VAL A 2 7.42 -22.74 23.89
C VAL A 2 7.92 -21.52 23.11
N SER A 3 8.01 -21.64 21.80
CA SER A 3 8.17 -20.47 20.93
C SER A 3 6.75 -19.97 20.66
N THR A 4 6.25 -19.10 21.55
CA THR A 4 5.02 -18.35 21.30
C THR A 4 5.34 -17.33 20.23
N THR A 5 4.84 -17.57 19.02
CA THR A 5 4.75 -16.57 17.94
C THR A 5 4.11 -15.30 18.50
N PRO A 6 4.66 -14.10 18.25
CA PRO A 6 4.09 -12.88 18.80
C PRO A 6 2.68 -12.65 18.24
N ASP A 7 1.78 -12.37 19.17
CA ASP A 7 0.40 -11.89 19.06
C ASP A 7 0.13 -11.11 17.75
N GLN A 8 -0.37 -11.81 16.73
CA GLN A 8 -0.90 -11.15 15.54
C GLN A 8 -2.35 -10.76 15.89
N PRO A 9 -2.72 -9.48 15.83
CA PRO A 9 -4.05 -9.05 16.25
C PRO A 9 -5.11 -9.81 15.45
N ASP A 10 -6.11 -10.35 16.14
CA ASP A 10 -7.20 -11.10 15.50
C ASP A 10 -7.87 -10.25 14.40
N GLU A 11 -8.41 -10.91 13.37
CA GLU A 11 -9.02 -10.24 12.21
C GLU A 11 -10.10 -9.21 12.61
N ALA A 12 -10.83 -9.48 13.69
CA ALA A 12 -11.81 -8.56 14.27
C ALA A 12 -11.17 -7.24 14.75
N THR A 13 -10.00 -7.32 15.39
CA THR A 13 -9.24 -6.16 15.88
C THR A 13 -8.71 -5.34 14.71
N MET A 14 -8.17 -6.00 13.67
CA MET A 14 -7.74 -5.32 12.44
C MET A 14 -8.88 -4.59 11.73
N ASN A 15 -10.05 -5.23 11.64
CA ASN A 15 -11.23 -4.62 11.03
C ASN A 15 -11.74 -3.43 11.85
N ALA A 16 -11.77 -3.53 13.18
CA ALA A 16 -12.16 -2.43 14.06
C ALA A 16 -11.23 -1.22 13.93
N ILE A 17 -9.91 -1.45 13.92
CA ILE A 17 -8.92 -0.40 13.68
C ILE A 17 -9.14 0.25 12.31
N ARG A 18 -9.28 -0.56 11.25
CA ARG A 18 -9.55 -0.04 9.90
C ARG A 18 -10.81 0.82 9.86
N GLN A 19 -11.88 0.39 10.51
CA GLN A 19 -13.12 1.16 10.54
C GLN A 19 -12.91 2.50 11.26
N ARG A 20 -12.21 2.51 12.39
CA ARG A 20 -11.88 3.72 13.14
C ARG A 20 -11.04 4.69 12.30
N LEU A 21 -10.01 4.19 11.59
CA LEU A 21 -9.21 4.99 10.65
C LEU A 21 -10.04 5.63 9.52
N ILE A 22 -11.10 4.95 9.08
CA ILE A 22 -12.02 5.50 8.08
C ILE A 22 -12.90 6.59 8.71
N GLU A 23 -13.40 6.37 9.91
CA GLU A 23 -14.26 7.32 10.64
C GLU A 23 -13.52 8.61 11.03
N THR A 24 -12.25 8.53 11.42
CA THR A 24 -11.41 9.69 11.74
C THR A 24 -10.89 10.41 10.49
N GLY A 25 -10.97 9.78 9.31
CA GLY A 25 -10.41 10.28 8.06
C GLY A 25 -8.91 10.04 7.90
N ASP A 26 -8.27 9.37 8.87
CA ASP A 26 -6.85 9.02 8.81
C ASP A 26 -6.53 8.07 7.65
N TRP A 27 -7.47 7.19 7.30
CA TRP A 27 -7.35 6.34 6.12
C TRP A 27 -7.15 7.15 4.83
N ASP A 28 -7.97 8.18 4.63
CA ASP A 28 -7.85 9.07 3.46
C ASP A 28 -6.54 9.87 3.47
N ARG A 29 -6.09 10.29 4.66
CA ARG A 29 -4.79 10.95 4.84
C ARG A 29 -3.61 10.04 4.43
N ILE A 30 -3.61 8.79 4.89
CA ILE A 30 -2.59 7.80 4.52
C ILE A 30 -2.60 7.56 3.01
N GLN A 31 -3.79 7.40 2.41
CA GLN A 31 -3.91 7.20 0.95
C GLN A 31 -3.37 8.40 0.16
N LYS A 32 -3.67 9.63 0.60
CA LYS A 32 -3.16 10.85 -0.02
C LYS A 32 -1.64 10.96 0.08
N LEU A 33 -1.07 10.67 1.26
CA LEU A 33 0.38 10.66 1.46
C LEU A 33 1.05 9.65 0.54
N LEU A 34 0.57 8.40 0.54
CA LEU A 34 1.10 7.35 -0.33
C LEU A 34 1.03 7.77 -1.80
N ARG A 35 -0.10 8.32 -2.25
CA ARG A 35 -0.25 8.77 -3.64
C ARG A 35 0.74 9.88 -3.98
N ALA A 36 0.90 10.88 -3.12
CA ALA A 36 1.87 11.96 -3.33
C ALA A 36 3.30 11.42 -3.42
N GLN A 37 3.70 10.53 -2.51
CA GLN A 37 5.02 9.91 -2.50
C GLN A 37 5.30 9.05 -3.74
N LEU A 38 4.30 8.30 -4.22
CA LEU A 38 4.40 7.53 -5.47
C LEU A 38 4.49 8.43 -6.71
N GLU A 39 3.83 9.58 -6.71
CA GLU A 39 3.94 10.56 -7.80
C GLU A 39 5.32 11.26 -7.79
N GLU A 40 5.77 11.72 -6.64
CA GLU A 40 7.07 12.41 -6.48
C GLU A 40 8.27 11.50 -6.73
N SER A 41 8.18 10.21 -6.41
CA SER A 41 9.24 9.24 -6.68
C SER A 41 9.37 8.83 -8.15
N GLY A 42 8.44 9.26 -9.02
CA GLY A 42 8.38 8.83 -10.42
C GLY A 42 7.75 7.44 -10.63
N TRP A 43 7.34 6.75 -9.57
CA TRP A 43 6.77 5.40 -9.63
C TRP A 43 5.57 5.32 -10.58
N ALA A 44 4.71 6.34 -10.57
CA ALA A 44 3.52 6.37 -11.42
C ALA A 44 3.87 6.42 -12.91
N ASP A 45 4.98 7.05 -13.29
CA ASP A 45 5.42 7.15 -14.68
C ASP A 45 6.17 5.88 -15.11
N ASP A 46 7.05 5.35 -14.26
CA ASP A 46 7.71 4.07 -14.50
C ASP A 46 6.69 2.93 -14.68
N LEU A 47 5.63 2.91 -13.86
CA LEU A 47 4.58 1.90 -13.97
C LEU A 47 3.77 2.05 -15.27
N LYS A 48 3.49 3.29 -15.71
CA LYS A 48 2.82 3.51 -17.00
C LYS A 48 3.69 3.02 -18.15
N ASP A 49 4.99 3.23 -18.09
CA ASP A 49 5.91 2.80 -19.15
C ASP A 49 6.04 1.27 -19.19
N LEU A 50 6.11 0.62 -18.03
CA LEU A 50 6.01 -0.84 -17.94
C LEU A 50 4.68 -1.36 -18.50
N ALA A 51 3.55 -0.73 -18.15
CA ALA A 51 2.24 -1.12 -18.65
C ALA A 51 2.14 -1.00 -20.18
N LYS A 52 2.69 0.06 -20.77
CA LYS A 52 2.77 0.24 -22.23
C LYS A 52 3.61 -0.85 -22.88
N GLU A 53 4.75 -1.21 -22.28
CA GLU A 53 5.61 -2.29 -22.78
C GLU A 53 4.85 -3.63 -22.77
N LYS A 54 4.21 -3.97 -21.64
CA LYS A 54 3.42 -5.22 -21.53
C LYS A 54 2.23 -5.25 -22.49
N ALA A 55 1.55 -4.13 -22.70
CA ALA A 55 0.46 -4.05 -23.64
C ALA A 55 0.93 -4.25 -25.10
N ARG A 56 2.08 -3.69 -25.48
CA ARG A 56 2.67 -3.85 -26.82
C ARG A 56 3.15 -5.27 -27.10
N ALA A 57 3.51 -6.01 -26.06
CA ALA A 57 3.94 -7.41 -26.18
C ALA A 57 2.76 -8.39 -26.33
N GLN A 58 1.52 -7.95 -26.12
CA GLN A 58 0.32 -8.79 -26.30
C GLN A 58 -0.17 -8.73 -27.74
N GLU A 59 -0.45 -9.89 -28.35
CA GLU A 59 -1.09 -9.94 -29.68
C GLU A 59 -2.48 -9.30 -29.68
N THR A 60 -3.22 -9.46 -28.57
CA THR A 60 -4.48 -8.75 -28.32
C THR A 60 -4.40 -8.10 -26.94
N PRO A 61 -4.30 -6.76 -26.85
CA PRO A 61 -4.15 -6.08 -25.57
C PRO A 61 -5.43 -6.20 -24.74
N SER A 62 -5.29 -6.67 -23.50
CA SER A 62 -6.37 -6.69 -22.50
C SER A 62 -5.97 -5.92 -21.24
N LEU A 63 -6.86 -5.06 -20.74
CA LEU A 63 -6.58 -4.29 -19.54
C LEU A 63 -6.32 -5.22 -18.34
N GLU A 64 -7.17 -6.23 -18.14
CA GLU A 64 -7.03 -7.19 -17.05
C GLU A 64 -5.70 -7.97 -17.13
N GLY A 65 -5.31 -8.41 -18.34
CA GLY A 65 -4.06 -9.12 -18.54
C GLY A 65 -2.83 -8.24 -18.30
N VAL A 66 -2.88 -6.96 -18.70
CA VAL A 66 -1.82 -5.99 -18.40
C VAL A 66 -1.72 -5.74 -16.90
N VAL A 67 -2.84 -5.47 -16.22
CA VAL A 67 -2.87 -5.27 -14.76
C VAL A 67 -2.26 -6.48 -14.04
N LYS A 68 -2.72 -7.69 -14.37
CA LYS A 68 -2.19 -8.92 -13.77
C LYS A 68 -0.68 -9.08 -14.01
N ALA A 69 -0.18 -8.71 -15.18
CA ALA A 69 1.22 -8.81 -15.54
C ALA A 69 2.12 -7.78 -14.85
N ILE A 70 1.58 -6.62 -14.45
CA ILE A 70 2.38 -5.54 -13.84
C ILE A 70 2.23 -5.46 -12.32
N THR A 71 1.21 -6.06 -11.69
CA THR A 71 0.93 -5.91 -10.24
C THR A 71 2.13 -6.25 -9.36
N GLU A 72 2.78 -7.39 -9.57
CA GLU A 72 3.93 -7.79 -8.74
C GLU A 72 5.12 -6.84 -8.95
N SER A 73 5.37 -6.43 -10.19
CA SER A 73 6.42 -5.44 -10.50
C SER A 73 6.10 -4.08 -9.88
N ALA A 74 4.85 -3.62 -9.99
CA ALA A 74 4.38 -2.36 -9.41
C ALA A 74 4.63 -2.33 -7.91
N GLN A 75 4.34 -3.42 -7.22
CA GLN A 75 4.66 -3.56 -5.79
C GLN A 75 6.17 -3.51 -5.59
N GLY A 76 6.98 -4.26 -6.34
CA GLY A 76 8.45 -4.24 -6.21
C GLY A 76 9.12 -2.90 -6.51
N MET A 77 8.51 -2.09 -7.38
CA MET A 77 9.02 -0.77 -7.79
C MET A 77 8.85 0.31 -6.70
N VAL A 78 8.04 0.07 -5.67
CA VAL A 78 7.89 1.03 -4.58
C VAL A 78 9.21 1.10 -3.81
N GLY A 79 9.88 2.25 -3.92
CA GLY A 79 11.17 2.51 -3.29
C GLY A 79 11.11 2.44 -1.76
N GLU A 80 12.24 2.07 -1.15
CA GLU A 80 12.35 1.90 0.30
C GLU A 80 12.02 3.18 1.08
N GLY A 81 12.37 4.35 0.53
CA GLY A 81 12.03 5.65 1.13
C GLY A 81 10.53 5.85 1.25
N VAL A 82 9.79 5.67 0.15
CA VAL A 82 8.32 5.78 0.14
C VAL A 82 7.68 4.80 1.12
N ARG A 83 8.15 3.54 1.16
CA ARG A 83 7.64 2.54 2.10
C ARG A 83 7.84 2.98 3.54
N ARG A 84 9.05 3.41 3.89
CA ARG A 84 9.39 3.82 5.25
C ARG A 84 8.55 5.02 5.68
N ASP A 85 8.44 6.03 4.84
CA ASP A 85 7.75 7.27 5.20
C ASP A 85 6.24 7.03 5.38
N VAL A 86 5.64 6.19 4.53
CA VAL A 86 4.23 5.78 4.69
C VAL A 86 4.05 4.86 5.90
N MET A 87 4.99 3.96 6.18
CA MET A 87 4.95 3.09 7.35
C MET A 87 5.01 3.89 8.65
N GLN A 88 5.88 4.91 8.72
CA GLN A 88 5.98 5.80 9.88
C GLN A 88 4.69 6.57 10.15
N GLU A 89 4.01 7.05 9.11
CA GLU A 89 2.72 7.72 9.29
C GLU A 89 1.63 6.74 9.76
N ILE A 90 1.62 5.50 9.22
CA ILE A 90 0.71 4.45 9.70
C ILE A 90 0.97 4.13 11.17
N GLU A 91 2.23 3.89 11.57
CA GLU A 91 2.62 3.62 12.96
C GLU A 91 2.20 4.76 13.89
N GLY A 92 2.48 6.02 13.52
CA GLY A 92 2.13 7.17 14.34
C GLY A 92 0.61 7.37 14.50
N ILE A 93 -0.18 7.01 13.48
CA ILE A 93 -1.64 7.03 13.57
C ILE A 93 -2.13 5.87 14.44
N LEU A 94 -1.58 4.67 14.28
CA LEU A 94 -1.98 3.51 15.09
C LEU A 94 -1.66 3.72 16.57
N ASP A 95 -0.47 4.24 16.91
CA ASP A 95 -0.08 4.57 18.29
C ASP A 95 -1.08 5.55 18.91
N ARG A 96 -1.46 6.58 18.15
CA ARG A 96 -2.48 7.56 18.58
C ARG A 96 -3.84 6.91 18.84
N GLU A 97 -4.28 5.98 18.00
CA GLU A 97 -5.60 5.35 18.14
C GLU A 97 -5.62 4.32 19.27
N VAL A 98 -4.50 3.64 19.53
CA VAL A 98 -4.32 2.71 20.65
C VAL A 98 -4.27 3.45 21.98
N ASP A 99 -3.59 4.60 22.07
CA ASP A 99 -3.58 5.44 23.28
C ASP A 99 -4.95 6.05 23.63
N GLN A 100 -5.87 6.11 22.67
CA GLN A 100 -7.23 6.63 22.82
C GLN A 100 -8.30 5.53 22.97
N ALA A 101 -7.91 4.26 23.09
CA ALA A 101 -8.81 3.12 23.31
C ALA A 101 -8.77 2.66 24.77
#